data_AF-A0A512NQ23-F1
#
_entry.id   AF-A0A512NQ23-F1
#
_cell.length_a   1.000
_cell.length_b   1.000
_cell.length_c   1.000
_cell.angle_alpha   90.00
_cell.angle_beta   90.00
_cell.angle_gamma   90.00
#
_symmetry.space_group_name_H-M   'P 1'
#
loop_
_entity.id
_entity.type
_entity.pdbx_description
1 polymer ?
#
loop_
_entity_poly.entity_id
_entity_poly.type
_entity_poly.pdbx_seq_one_letter_code
_entity_poly.pdbx_strand_id
1 'polypeptide(L)'
;MTNPADVLREILAEAEEIIRRRLEERGLKLPYVVFGVTAGGEILLTSNVPPNVLRSFGDDLKNIADRLEASPTRGDTTHWRSASRSAR
;
A
#
# COMPACT_ATOMS: atom_id res chain seq x y z
N MET A 1 -13.47 -16.82 21.03
CA MET A 1 -12.27 -16.25 20.41
C MET A 1 -12.74 -15.26 19.37
N THR A 2 -12.36 -13.99 19.46
CA THR A 2 -12.74 -12.96 18.49
C THR A 2 -11.97 -13.20 17.19
N ASN A 3 -12.65 -13.19 16.05
CA ASN A 3 -12.01 -13.30 14.75
C ASN A 3 -11.13 -12.06 14.52
N PRO A 4 -9.84 -12.20 14.19
CA PRO A 4 -8.96 -11.07 13.89
C PRO A 4 -9.50 -10.13 12.80
N ALA A 5 -10.27 -10.67 11.83
CA ALA A 5 -10.91 -9.85 10.80
C ALA A 5 -12.02 -8.96 11.39
N ASP A 6 -12.75 -9.42 12.40
CA ASP A 6 -13.79 -8.64 13.06
C ASP A 6 -13.18 -7.51 13.89
N VAL A 7 -12.10 -7.81 14.62
CA VAL A 7 -11.33 -6.79 15.36
C VAL A 7 -10.77 -5.73 14.40
N LEU A 8 -10.19 -6.16 13.28
CA LEU A 8 -9.67 -5.22 12.29
C LEU A 8 -10.80 -4.39 11.66
N ARG A 9 -11.96 -4.99 11.38
CA ARG A 9 -13.12 -4.27 10.85
C ARG A 9 -13.60 -3.17 11.80
N GLU A 10 -13.67 -3.46 13.11
CA GLU A 10 -14.04 -2.47 14.14
C GLU A 10 -13.04 -1.30 14.16
N ILE A 11 -11.73 -1.60 14.18
CA ILE A 11 -10.67 -0.57 14.16
C ILE A 11 -10.76 0.30 12.89
N LEU A 12 -11.00 -0.30 11.73
CA LEU A 12 -11.12 0.45 10.48
C LEU A 12 -12.37 1.34 10.47
N ALA A 13 -13.48 0.90 11.08
CA ALA A 13 -14.68 1.71 11.23
C ALA A 13 -14.45 2.92 12.16
N GLU A 14 -13.75 2.72 13.27
CA GLU A 14 -13.35 3.83 14.16
C GLU A 14 -12.44 4.84 13.44
N ALA A 15 -11.47 4.35 12.67
CA ALA A 15 -10.58 5.19 11.88
C ALA A 15 -11.34 5.99 10.81
N GLU A 16 -12.28 5.36 10.11
CA GLU A 16 -13.15 6.05 9.15
C GLU A 16 -13.96 7.16 9.81
N GLU A 17 -14.57 6.90 10.97
CA GLU A 17 -15.35 7.92 11.68
C GLU A 17 -14.49 9.12 12.07
N ILE A 18 -13.28 8.87 12.59
CA ILE A 18 -12.34 9.93 12.94
C ILE A 18 -11.97 10.76 11.71
N ILE A 19 -11.62 10.11 10.59
CA ILE A 19 -11.24 10.80 9.35
C ILE A 19 -12.41 11.65 8.85
N ARG A 20 -13.60 11.07 8.74
CA ARG A 20 -14.81 11.77 8.29
C ARG A 20 -15.09 12.98 9.16
N ARG A 21 -15.10 12.81 10.49
CA ARG A 21 -15.33 13.91 11.45
C ARG A 21 -14.30 15.02 11.30
N ARG A 22 -13.00 14.69 11.19
CA ARG A 22 -11.93 15.69 11.05
C ARG A 22 -11.95 16.43 9.72
N LEU A 23 -12.49 15.82 8.67
CA LEU A 23 -12.73 16.49 7.39
C LEU A 23 -13.91 17.46 7.51
N GLU A 24 -15.02 17.01 8.11
CA GLU A 24 -16.22 17.83 8.36
C GLU A 24 -15.92 19.06 9.23
N GLU A 25 -15.18 18.87 10.34
CA GLU A 25 -14.73 19.96 11.24
C GLU A 25 -13.92 21.04 10.51
N ARG A 26 -13.28 20.69 9.38
CA ARG A 26 -12.49 21.61 8.54
C ARG A 26 -13.26 22.11 7.32
N GLY A 27 -14.54 21.76 7.18
CA GLY A 27 -15.37 22.10 6.03
C GLY A 27 -14.93 21.41 4.73
N LEU A 28 -14.19 20.30 4.82
CA LEU A 28 -13.68 19.57 3.67
C LEU A 28 -14.57 18.37 3.32
N LYS A 29 -14.88 18.22 2.03
CA LYS A 29 -15.56 17.03 1.47
C LYS A 29 -14.61 16.33 0.51
N LEU A 30 -13.68 15.58 1.07
CA LEU A 30 -12.65 14.87 0.30
C LEU A 30 -12.95 13.36 0.26
N PRO A 31 -12.68 12.71 -0.89
CA PRO A 31 -12.74 11.26 -0.97
C PRO A 31 -11.53 10.63 -0.23
N TYR A 32 -11.74 9.51 0.44
CA TYR A 32 -10.74 8.76 1.20
C TYR A 32 -10.94 7.24 1.08
N VAL A 33 -9.86 6.50 1.29
CA VAL A 33 -9.84 5.04 1.43
C VAL A 33 -9.16 4.71 2.75
N VAL A 34 -9.75 3.80 3.52
CA VAL A 34 -9.15 3.18 4.70
C VAL A 34 -9.15 1.68 4.45
N PHE A 35 -7.98 1.04 4.54
CA PHE A 35 -7.87 -0.40 4.36
C PHE A 35 -6.90 -1.02 5.36
N GLY A 36 -7.10 -2.30 5.64
CA GLY A 36 -6.22 -3.14 6.43
C GLY A 36 -6.08 -4.51 5.80
N VAL A 37 -5.01 -5.22 6.13
CA VAL A 37 -4.73 -6.57 5.65
C VAL A 37 -4.70 -7.51 6.84
N THR A 38 -5.52 -8.57 6.81
CA THR A 38 -5.51 -9.59 7.85
C THR A 38 -4.24 -10.44 7.74
N ALA A 39 -3.92 -11.21 8.79
CA ALA A 39 -2.80 -12.17 8.74
C ALA A 39 -2.96 -13.23 7.63
N GLY A 40 -4.19 -13.49 7.17
CA GLY A 40 -4.49 -14.38 6.04
C GLY A 40 -4.37 -13.72 4.67
N GLY A 41 -4.00 -12.43 4.62
CA GLY A 41 -3.90 -11.67 3.37
C GLY A 41 -5.25 -11.13 2.85
N GLU A 42 -6.34 -11.27 3.60
CA GLU A 42 -7.62 -10.66 3.23
C GLU A 42 -7.55 -9.14 3.39
N ILE A 43 -8.01 -8.41 2.39
CA ILE A 43 -8.09 -6.95 2.43
C ILE A 43 -9.48 -6.54 2.92
N LEU A 44 -9.52 -5.82 4.04
CA LEU A 44 -10.71 -5.12 4.51
C LEU A 44 -10.60 -3.66 4.11
N LEU A 45 -11.62 -3.12 3.43
CA LEU A 45 -11.60 -1.78 2.89
C LEU A 45 -12.93 -1.07 3.16
N THR A 46 -12.83 0.19 3.57
CA THR A 46 -13.95 1.14 3.60
C THR A 46 -13.56 2.43 2.88
N SER A 47 -14.51 3.03 2.16
CA SER A 47 -14.25 4.18 1.30
C SER A 47 -15.52 4.92 0.88
N ASN A 48 -15.40 6.23 0.70
CA ASN A 48 -16.39 7.08 0.04
C ASN A 48 -15.95 7.50 -1.39
N VAL A 49 -14.93 6.84 -1.95
CA VAL A 49 -14.36 7.14 -3.26
C VAL A 49 -15.24 6.57 -4.38
N PRO A 50 -15.46 7.31 -5.48
CA PRO A 50 -16.18 6.79 -6.64
C PRO A 50 -15.54 5.52 -7.25
N PRO A 51 -16.33 4.56 -7.80
CA PRO A 51 -15.79 3.30 -8.31
C PRO A 51 -14.73 3.44 -9.42
N ASN A 52 -14.84 4.45 -10.28
CA ASN A 52 -13.84 4.71 -11.32
C ASN A 52 -12.49 5.15 -10.73
N VAL A 53 -12.51 5.92 -9.65
CA VAL A 53 -11.29 6.35 -8.94
C VAL A 53 -10.67 5.17 -8.21
N LEU A 54 -11.47 4.28 -7.61
CA LEU A 54 -10.97 3.04 -7.00
C LEU A 54 -10.28 2.12 -8.02
N ARG A 55 -10.79 2.03 -9.25
CA ARG A 55 -10.13 1.27 -10.31
C ARG A 55 -8.76 1.86 -10.66
N SER A 56 -8.70 3.17 -10.88
CA SER A 56 -7.42 3.86 -11.15
C SER A 56 -6.43 3.66 -10.01
N PHE A 57 -6.89 3.79 -8.76
CA PHE A 57 -6.06 3.56 -7.58
C PHE A 57 -5.54 2.12 -7.52
N GLY A 58 -6.36 1.13 -7.89
CA GLY A 58 -5.93 -0.26 -8.00
C GLY A 58 -4.84 -0.47 -9.06
N ASP A 59 -4.91 0.22 -10.20
CA ASP A 59 -3.88 0.15 -11.23
C ASP A 59 -2.57 0.81 -10.76
N ASP A 60 -2.65 1.91 -10.01
CA ASP A 60 -1.47 2.52 -9.37
C ASP A 60 -0.82 1.56 -8.36
N LEU A 61 -1.62 0.83 -7.56
CA LEU A 61 -1.09 -0.16 -6.62
C LEU A 61 -0.37 -1.32 -7.32
N LYS A 62 -0.88 -1.79 -8.47
CA LYS A 62 -0.19 -2.81 -9.30
C LYS A 62 1.16 -2.27 -9.80
N ASN A 63 1.16 -1.06 -10.36
CA ASN A 63 2.39 -0.43 -10.84
C ASN A 63 3.43 -0.25 -9.71
N ILE A 64 2.98 0.07 -8.50
CA ILE A 64 3.85 0.16 -7.33
C ILE A 64 4.41 -1.23 -6.96
N ALA A 65 3.58 -2.28 -6.95
CA ALA A 65 4.02 -3.64 -6.69
C ALA A 65 5.08 -4.11 -7.70
N ASP A 66 4.83 -3.91 -9.00
CA ASP A 66 5.77 -4.27 -10.07
C ASP A 66 7.11 -3.55 -9.90
N ARG A 67 7.09 -2.26 -9.50
CA ARG A 67 8.30 -1.49 -9.22
C ARG A 67 9.05 -1.98 -7.98
N LEU A 68 8.35 -2.45 -6.96
CA LEU A 68 8.97 -3.02 -5.78
C LEU A 68 9.63 -4.37 -6.09
N GLU A 69 9.00 -5.19 -6.93
CA GLU A 69 9.57 -6.46 -7.40
C GLU A 69 10.75 -6.25 -8.36
N ALA A 70 10.66 -5.27 -9.26
CA ALA A 70 11.72 -4.95 -10.23
C ALA A 70 12.93 -4.23 -9.60
N SER A 71 12.79 -3.71 -8.38
CA SER A 71 13.91 -3.09 -7.66
C SER A 71 14.95 -4.16 -7.34
N PRO A 72 16.19 -4.07 -7.87
CA PRO A 72 17.19 -5.08 -7.60
C PRO A 72 17.40 -5.16 -6.09
N THR A 73 17.17 -6.34 -5.53
CA THR A 73 17.54 -6.62 -4.15
C THR A 73 19.02 -6.26 -4.03
N ARG A 74 19.32 -5.30 -3.16
CA ARG A 74 20.65 -4.71 -2.95
C ARG A 74 21.66 -5.84 -2.69
N GLY A 75 22.32 -6.31 -3.74
CA GLY A 75 23.12 -7.53 -3.74
C GLY A 75 23.82 -7.80 -5.07
N ASP A 76 23.22 -7.44 -6.20
CA ASP A 76 23.85 -7.62 -7.52
C ASP A 76 24.78 -6.45 -7.91
N THR A 77 25.74 -6.11 -7.05
CA THR A 77 26.96 -5.46 -7.56
C THR A 77 27.86 -6.55 -8.13
N THR A 78 27.66 -6.87 -9.41
CA THR A 78 28.68 -7.58 -10.19
C THR A 78 29.92 -6.68 -10.26
N HIS A 79 30.90 -6.99 -9.41
CA HIS A 79 32.18 -6.29 -9.39
C HIS A 79 33.01 -6.73 -10.59
N TRP A 80 32.86 -6.06 -11.73
CA TRP A 80 33.79 -6.20 -12.85
C TRP A 80 35.11 -5.53 -12.45
N ARG A 81 36.12 -6.32 -12.05
CA ARG A 81 37.50 -5.83 -12.05
C ARG A 81 38.15 -6.25 -13.35
N SER A 82 38.28 -5.25 -14.22
CA SER A 82 39.04 -5.22 -15.45
C SER A 82 40.34 -6.03 -15.39
N ALA A 83 40.52 -6.88 -16.40
CA ALA A 83 41.79 -7.47 -16.80
C ALA A 83 42.90 -6.42 -16.78
N SER A 84 43.91 -6.63 -15.94
CA SER A 84 45.20 -5.95 -16.04
C SER A 84 46.21 -6.97 -16.51
N ARG A 85 46.82 -6.63 -17.64
CA ARG A 85 47.65 -7.44 -18.51
C ARG A 85 48.89 -8.03 -17.84
N SER A 86 49.30 -9.14 -18.45
CA SER A 86 50.62 -9.77 -18.38
C SER A 86 51.80 -8.83 -18.72
N ALA A 87 52.97 -9.26 -18.26
CA ALA A 87 54.34 -8.96 -18.71
C ALA A 87 55.03 -7.69 -18.21
N ARG A 88 55.94 -7.84 -17.24
CA ARG A 88 57.38 -8.04 -17.51
C ARG A 88 58.11 -8.51 -16.26
#